data_AF-A0A534H856-F1
#
_entry.id   AF-A0A534H856-F1
#
_cell.length_a   1.000
_cell.length_b   1.000
_cell.length_c   1.000
_cell.angle_alpha   90.00
_cell.angle_beta   90.00
_cell.angle_gamma   90.00
#
_symmetry.space_group_name_H-M   'P 1'
#
loop_
_entity.id
_entity.type
_entity.pdbx_description
1 polymer ?
#
loop_
_entity_poly.entity_id
_entity_poly.type
_entity_poly.pdbx_seq_one_letter_code
_entity_poly.pdbx_strand_id
1 'polypeptide(L)'
;LYDYDAVETLTDVKVRTNRDRCDGEEDVPSWFFEPGVIFLPEEIEAGLRVRNPTLRRAFRAAHADLMSVEYWEGLQQALRAGEVPGIHTFPESCHLRDWGAETIAIE
;
A
#
# COMPACT_ATOMS: atom_id res chain seq x y z
N LEU A 1 13.27 -4.09 -5.86
CA LEU A 1 13.55 -4.54 -4.48
C LEU A 1 14.77 -5.43 -4.53
N TYR A 2 15.74 -5.24 -3.63
CA TYR A 2 16.97 -6.06 -3.61
C TYR A 2 17.20 -6.74 -2.25
N ASP A 3 16.51 -6.27 -1.20
CA ASP A 3 16.54 -6.86 0.13
C ASP A 3 15.27 -7.68 0.35
N TYR A 4 15.46 -8.95 0.73
CA TYR A 4 14.38 -9.94 0.87
C TYR A 4 14.24 -10.46 2.30
N ASP A 5 15.03 -9.96 3.24
CA ASP A 5 15.01 -10.40 4.63
C ASP A 5 13.71 -10.02 5.37
N ALA A 6 13.06 -8.94 4.95
CA ALA A 6 11.85 -8.38 5.53
C ALA A 6 10.63 -8.44 4.59
N VAL A 7 10.62 -9.38 3.64
CA VAL A 7 9.47 -9.57 2.73
C VAL A 7 8.42 -10.46 3.39
N GLU A 8 7.17 -10.02 3.30
CA GLU A 8 6.00 -10.74 3.79
C GLU A 8 4.96 -10.88 2.68
N THR A 9 4.11 -11.91 2.78
CA THR A 9 2.97 -12.00 1.86
C THR A 9 1.95 -10.91 2.20
N LEU A 10 1.46 -10.18 1.20
CA LEU A 10 0.54 -9.07 1.45
C LEU A 10 -0.74 -9.54 2.15
N THR A 11 -1.21 -10.77 1.91
CA THR A 11 -2.40 -11.33 2.54
C THR A 11 -2.26 -11.63 4.03
N ASP A 12 -1.02 -11.79 4.53
CA ASP A 12 -0.70 -12.06 5.93
C ASP A 12 -0.42 -10.77 6.72
N VAL A 13 -0.18 -9.65 6.03
CA VAL A 13 0.03 -8.33 6.64
C VAL A 13 -1.30 -7.76 7.15
N LYS A 14 -1.27 -7.11 8.32
CA LYS A 14 -2.44 -6.47 8.91
C LYS A 14 -2.37 -4.96 8.68
N VAL A 15 -3.25 -4.47 7.80
CA VAL A 15 -3.38 -3.05 7.52
C VAL A 15 -4.16 -2.38 8.66
N ARG A 16 -3.60 -1.35 9.25
CA ARG A 16 -4.20 -0.57 10.35
C ARG A 16 -4.00 0.92 10.11
N THR A 17 -4.60 1.75 10.94
CA THR A 17 -4.42 3.20 10.90
C THR A 17 -4.43 3.80 12.30
N ASN A 18 -3.78 4.95 12.43
CA ASN A 18 -3.83 5.86 13.57
C ASN A 18 -4.49 7.20 13.21
N ARG A 19 -5.07 7.35 12.00
CA ARG A 19 -5.64 8.63 11.54
C ARG A 19 -6.83 9.10 12.38
N ASP A 20 -7.48 8.20 13.09
CA ASP A 20 -8.56 8.46 14.04
C ASP A 20 -8.05 8.89 15.43
N ARG A 21 -6.74 8.82 15.67
CA ARG A 21 -6.11 9.10 16.96
C ARG A 21 -5.50 10.50 16.99
N CYS A 22 -5.50 11.11 18.18
CA CYS A 22 -4.87 12.41 18.40
C CYS A 22 -3.50 12.26 19.05
N ASP A 23 -2.55 13.13 18.67
CA ASP A 23 -1.25 13.22 19.34
C ASP A 23 -1.44 13.53 20.83
N GLY A 24 -0.88 12.68 21.69
CA GLY A 24 -0.97 12.82 23.15
C GLY A 24 -2.11 12.05 23.82
N GLU A 25 -2.93 11.31 23.07
CA GLU A 25 -3.80 10.29 23.67
C GLU A 25 -2.95 9.21 24.36
N GLU A 26 -3.23 8.95 25.64
CA GLU A 26 -2.53 7.92 26.43
C GLU A 26 -2.94 6.49 26.04
N ASP A 27 -4.04 6.35 25.28
CA ASP A 27 -4.54 5.05 24.87
C ASP A 27 -3.57 4.39 23.87
N VAL A 28 -3.21 3.15 24.16
CA VAL A 28 -2.43 2.32 23.25
C VAL A 28 -3.39 1.75 22.19
N PRO A 29 -3.08 1.87 20.88
CA PRO A 29 -3.95 1.31 19.85
C PRO A 29 -4.16 -0.18 20.04
N SER A 30 -5.38 -0.68 19.79
CA SER A 30 -5.71 -2.10 19.97
C SER A 30 -4.81 -3.03 19.14
N TRP A 31 -4.39 -2.57 17.97
CA TRP A 31 -3.49 -3.31 17.08
C TRP A 31 -2.07 -3.44 17.62
N PHE A 32 -1.65 -2.63 18.61
CA PHE A 32 -0.29 -2.65 19.14
C PHE A 32 0.09 -4.00 19.75
N PHE A 33 -0.90 -4.71 20.30
CA PHE A 33 -0.71 -6.02 20.91
C PHE A 33 -0.99 -7.18 19.95
N GLU A 34 -1.34 -6.89 18.69
CA GLU A 34 -1.59 -7.91 17.72
C GLU A 34 -0.28 -8.60 17.29
N PRO A 35 -0.24 -9.94 17.21
CA PRO A 35 0.91 -10.65 16.67
C PRO A 35 0.97 -10.49 15.15
N GLY A 36 2.16 -10.68 14.58
CA GLY A 36 2.41 -10.59 13.13
C GLY A 36 2.78 -9.18 12.67
N VAL A 37 2.83 -8.98 11.36
CA VAL A 37 3.26 -7.71 10.77
C VAL A 37 2.09 -6.75 10.67
N ILE A 38 2.23 -5.62 11.37
CA ILE A 38 1.32 -4.47 11.26
C ILE A 38 1.90 -3.48 10.28
N PHE A 39 1.05 -2.99 9.38
CA PHE A 39 1.40 -1.98 8.41
C PHE A 39 0.45 -0.79 8.50
N LEU A 40 1.02 0.41 8.62
CA LEU A 40 0.33 1.68 8.69
C LEU A 40 0.59 2.47 7.38
N PRO A 41 -0.35 2.51 6.44
CA PRO A 41 -0.16 3.16 5.14
C PRO A 41 0.27 4.63 5.23
N GLU A 42 -0.23 5.37 6.24
CA GLU A 42 0.13 6.76 6.49
C GLU A 42 1.62 6.97 6.83
N GLU A 43 2.33 5.92 7.27
CA GLU A 43 3.74 6.01 7.63
C GLU A 43 4.69 5.81 6.43
N ILE A 44 4.17 5.40 5.26
CA ILE A 44 4.98 5.19 4.04
C ILE A 44 5.83 6.42 3.75
N GLU A 45 5.24 7.62 3.80
CA GLU A 45 5.95 8.85 3.48
C GLU A 45 7.14 9.10 4.42
N ALA A 46 6.99 8.77 5.71
CA ALA A 46 8.08 8.85 6.69
C ALA A 46 9.14 7.76 6.46
N GLY A 47 8.71 6.58 6.03
CA GLY A 47 9.55 5.44 5.65
C GLY A 47 10.42 5.69 4.41
N LEU A 48 9.95 6.53 3.46
CA LEU A 48 10.74 6.92 2.28
C LEU A 48 12.04 7.68 2.64
N ARG A 49 12.14 8.23 3.86
CA ARG A 49 13.29 9.03 4.34
C ARG A 49 13.67 10.20 3.42
N VAL A 50 12.73 10.70 2.61
CA VAL A 50 12.94 11.83 1.69
C VAL A 50 12.81 13.16 2.44
N ARG A 51 13.91 13.91 2.53
CA ARG A 51 13.91 15.23 3.21
C ARG A 51 13.42 16.38 2.33
N ASN A 52 13.45 16.22 1.00
CA ASN A 52 13.10 17.28 0.05
C ASN A 52 11.56 17.48 0.02
N PRO A 53 11.04 18.67 0.39
CA PRO A 53 9.60 18.92 0.41
C PRO A 53 8.92 18.87 -0.97
N THR A 54 9.64 19.23 -2.04
CA THR A 54 9.13 19.17 -3.40
C THR A 54 8.91 17.72 -3.85
N LEU A 55 9.83 16.82 -3.51
CA LEU A 55 9.68 15.40 -3.81
C LEU A 55 8.55 14.76 -2.99
N ARG A 56 8.41 15.12 -1.71
CA ARG A 56 7.27 14.68 -0.88
C ARG A 56 5.93 15.14 -1.47
N ARG A 57 5.84 16.39 -1.93
CA ARG A 57 4.64 16.89 -2.61
C ARG A 57 4.36 16.16 -3.91
N ALA A 58 5.38 15.88 -4.72
CA ALA A 58 5.23 15.11 -5.96
C ALA A 58 4.73 13.68 -5.68
N PHE A 59 5.29 13.01 -4.66
CA PHE A 59 4.83 11.69 -4.22
C PHE A 59 3.35 11.72 -3.83
N ARG A 60 2.95 12.67 -2.98
CA ARG A 60 1.53 12.82 -2.59
C ARG A 60 0.61 13.10 -3.78
N ALA A 61 1.07 13.89 -4.75
CA ALA A 61 0.27 14.20 -5.92
C ALA A 61 0.05 12.98 -6.84
N ALA A 62 1.02 12.06 -6.91
CA ALA A 62 0.96 10.89 -7.78
C ALA A 62 0.46 9.61 -7.08
N HIS A 63 0.70 9.47 -5.78
CA HIS A 63 0.58 8.21 -5.04
C HIS A 63 -0.07 8.38 -3.66
N ALA A 64 -1.05 9.29 -3.54
CA ALA A 64 -1.78 9.48 -2.28
C ALA A 64 -2.55 8.24 -1.84
N ASP A 65 -2.99 7.43 -2.79
CA ASP A 65 -3.68 6.15 -2.62
C ASP A 65 -2.84 5.15 -1.80
N LEU A 66 -1.52 5.12 -1.99
CA LEU A 66 -0.62 4.25 -1.22
C LEU A 66 -0.70 4.51 0.29
N MET A 67 -1.07 5.72 0.70
CA MET A 67 -1.20 6.07 2.13
C MET A 67 -2.62 5.82 2.67
N SER A 68 -3.52 5.21 1.89
CA SER A 68 -4.88 4.87 2.30
C SER A 68 -4.97 3.41 2.74
N VAL A 69 -5.84 3.11 3.71
CA VAL A 69 -6.10 1.74 4.15
C VAL A 69 -6.83 0.98 3.04
N GLU A 70 -7.77 1.66 2.39
CA GLU A 70 -8.67 1.13 1.39
C GLU A 70 -7.93 0.54 0.17
N TYR A 71 -6.84 1.18 -0.25
CA TYR A 71 -6.00 0.68 -1.34
C TYR A 71 -5.44 -0.72 -1.03
N TRP A 72 -4.87 -0.90 0.17
CA TRP A 72 -4.23 -2.15 0.55
C TRP A 72 -5.24 -3.24 0.89
N GLU A 73 -6.32 -2.90 1.59
CA GLU A 73 -7.40 -3.84 1.87
C GLU A 73 -8.09 -4.31 0.58
N GLY A 74 -8.32 -3.40 -0.36
CA GLY A 74 -8.86 -3.74 -1.68
C GLY A 74 -7.95 -4.69 -2.45
N LEU A 75 -6.63 -4.45 -2.43
CA LEU A 75 -5.66 -5.34 -3.05
C LEU A 75 -5.61 -6.71 -2.35
N GLN A 76 -5.66 -6.75 -1.02
CA GLN A 76 -5.76 -8.01 -0.28
C GLN A 76 -7.04 -8.78 -0.62
N GLN A 77 -8.17 -8.08 -0.78
CA GLN A 77 -9.44 -8.69 -1.15
C GLN A 77 -9.38 -9.30 -2.54
N ALA A 78 -8.84 -8.57 -3.52
CA ALA A 78 -8.62 -9.08 -4.88
C ALA A 78 -7.74 -10.34 -4.85
N LEU A 79 -6.58 -10.28 -4.19
CA LEU A 79 -5.68 -11.44 -4.09
C LEU A 79 -6.35 -12.66 -3.45
N ARG A 80 -7.19 -12.46 -2.42
CA ARG A 80 -7.96 -13.55 -1.80
C ARG A 80 -9.07 -14.10 -2.71
N ALA A 81 -9.57 -13.30 -3.63
CA ALA A 81 -10.52 -13.72 -4.65
C ALA A 81 -9.86 -14.45 -5.84
N GLY A 82 -8.53 -14.63 -5.82
CA GLY A 82 -7.78 -15.20 -6.94
C GLY A 82 -7.56 -14.20 -8.07
N GLU A 83 -7.76 -12.92 -7.80
CA GLU A 83 -7.60 -11.82 -8.74
C GLU A 83 -6.19 -11.23 -8.65
N VAL A 84 -5.43 -11.29 -9.74
CA VAL A 84 -4.07 -10.73 -9.82
C VAL A 84 -4.07 -9.46 -10.67
N PRO A 85 -3.53 -8.33 -10.15
CA PRO A 85 -3.35 -7.13 -10.94
C PRO A 85 -2.48 -7.39 -12.18
N GLY A 86 -2.91 -6.90 -13.34
CA GLY A 86 -2.09 -6.92 -14.55
C GLY A 86 -0.78 -6.17 -14.36
N ILE A 87 0.34 -6.80 -14.72
CA ILE A 87 1.67 -6.17 -14.73
C ILE A 87 2.02 -5.85 -16.18
N HIS A 88 2.32 -4.57 -16.46
CA HIS A 88 2.72 -4.12 -17.78
C HIS A 88 4.22 -3.83 -17.84
N THR A 89 4.88 -4.33 -18.89
CA THR A 89 6.32 -4.12 -19.09
C THR A 89 6.64 -2.83 -19.85
N PHE A 90 5.62 -2.18 -20.44
CA PHE A 90 5.78 -0.97 -21.25
C PHE A 90 4.94 0.19 -20.71
N PRO A 91 5.41 1.45 -20.90
CA PRO A 91 4.63 2.63 -20.52
C PRO A 91 3.27 2.67 -21.20
N GLU A 92 2.26 3.25 -20.54
CA GLU A 92 0.88 3.39 -21.04
C GLU A 92 0.80 3.96 -22.46
N SER A 93 1.68 4.90 -22.82
CA SER A 93 1.75 5.50 -24.16
C SER A 93 2.08 4.52 -25.29
N CYS A 94 2.60 3.33 -24.96
CA CYS A 94 2.92 2.28 -25.92
C CYS A 94 1.79 1.26 -26.10
N HIS A 95 0.68 1.40 -25.37
CA HIS A 95 -0.45 0.48 -25.46
C HIS A 95 -1.25 0.76 -26.73
N LEU A 96 -1.63 -0.31 -27.44
CA LEU A 96 -2.31 -0.23 -28.73
C LEU A 96 -3.81 0.13 -28.60
N ARG A 97 -4.39 0.11 -27.40
CA ARG A 97 -5.79 0.47 -27.08
C ARG A 97 -5.90 1.08 -25.68
N ASP A 98 -6.92 1.91 -25.46
CA ASP A 98 -7.33 2.35 -24.12
C ASP A 98 -7.71 1.13 -23.29
N TRP A 99 -6.94 0.88 -22.24
CA TRP A 99 -7.09 -0.30 -21.42
C TRP A 99 -7.62 0.05 -20.03
N GLY A 100 -8.78 -0.50 -19.67
CA GLY A 100 -9.31 -0.49 -18.30
C GLY A 100 -8.80 -1.72 -17.56
N ALA A 101 -8.30 -1.54 -16.34
CA ALA A 101 -7.63 -2.54 -15.49
C ALA A 101 -8.09 -3.99 -15.73
N GLU A 102 -7.26 -4.82 -16.37
CA GLU A 102 -7.53 -6.26 -16.49
C GLU A 102 -7.04 -6.91 -15.20
N THR A 103 -7.98 -7.43 -14.45
CA THR A 103 -7.69 -8.37 -13.38
C THR A 103 -7.56 -9.76 -14.00
N ILE A 104 -6.41 -10.40 -13.82
CA ILE A 104 -6.19 -11.77 -14.30
C ILE A 104 -6.72 -12.72 -13.23
N ALA A 105 -7.80 -13.45 -13.54
CA ALA A 105 -8.30 -14.50 -12.66
C ALA A 105 -7.34 -15.71 -12.69
N ILE A 106 -7.00 -16.24 -11.52
CA ILE A 106 -6.26 -17.49 -11.39
C ILE A 106 -7.27 -18.64 -11.35
N GLU A 107 -7.26 -19.52 -12.36
CA GLU A 107 -7.97 -20.82 -12.34
C GLU A 107 -7.32 -21.83 -11.39
#